data_AF-A0A6J5BMQ6-F1
#
_entry.id   AF-A0A6J5BMQ6-F1
#
_cell.length_a   1.000
_cell.length_b   1.000
_cell.length_c   1.000
_cell.angle_alpha   90.00
_cell.angle_beta   90.00
_cell.angle_gamma   90.00
#
_symmetry.space_group_name_H-M   'P 1'
#
loop_
_entity.id
_entity.type
_entity.pdbx_description
1 polymer ?
#
loop_
_entity_poly.entity_id
_entity_poly.type
_entity_poly.pdbx_seq_one_letter_code
_entity_poly.pdbx_strand_id
1 'polypeptide(L)'
;MIPTSLAERLELLRAEAPALRAYALIDGLQYEQHFGRSLRRRWGTVHTLFAGTEDEPLASAGPWLVDIAQPDADVVASLNELETARPGVMWLFSTQDIESLVRTLQRKLNSKLPNGKIALLRFWDPRVFVPLFNALDTEGRRAYFGDVEEWHGLADGKRFHVSHHA
;
A
#
# COMPACT_ATOMS: atom_id res chain seq x y z
N MET A 1 17.65 8.66 10.02
CA MET A 1 16.59 9.63 10.37
C MET A 1 15.31 9.10 9.73
N ILE A 2 14.19 8.98 10.46
CA ILE A 2 12.91 8.61 9.83
C ILE A 2 12.43 9.85 9.09
N PRO A 3 12.23 9.84 7.77
CA PRO A 3 11.81 11.02 7.05
C PRO A 3 10.48 11.52 7.58
N THR A 4 10.40 12.84 7.77
CA THR A 4 9.25 13.51 8.36
C THR A 4 8.07 13.57 7.39
N SER A 5 8.35 13.45 6.10
CA SER A 5 7.36 13.42 5.02
C SER A 5 7.69 12.38 3.95
N LEU A 6 6.67 11.96 3.20
CA LEU A 6 6.85 11.11 2.03
C LEU A 6 7.75 11.76 0.98
N ALA A 7 7.57 13.05 0.71
CA ALA A 7 8.38 13.79 -0.26
C ALA A 7 9.87 13.73 0.11
N GLU A 8 10.19 13.93 1.38
CA GLU A 8 11.56 13.77 1.89
C GLU A 8 12.07 12.32 1.72
N ARG A 9 11.23 11.31 2.00
CA ARG A 9 11.61 9.90 1.78
C ARG A 9 11.88 9.61 0.30
N LEU A 10 11.04 10.12 -0.60
CA LEU A 10 11.16 9.95 -2.05
C LEU A 10 12.46 10.55 -2.59
N GLU A 11 12.82 11.76 -2.15
CA GLU A 11 14.07 12.42 -2.54
C GLU A 11 15.29 11.64 -2.04
N LEU A 12 15.28 11.21 -0.76
CA LEU A 12 16.36 10.38 -0.21
C LEU A 12 16.50 9.05 -0.97
N LEU A 13 15.38 8.42 -1.30
CA LEU A 13 15.36 7.17 -2.08
C LEU A 13 16.03 7.31 -3.43
N ARG A 14 15.72 8.39 -4.16
CA ARG A 14 16.31 8.67 -5.47
C ARG A 14 17.82 8.84 -5.39
N ALA A 15 18.33 9.38 -4.29
CA ALA A 15 19.75 9.58 -4.07
C ALA A 15 20.49 8.33 -3.57
N GLU A 16 19.89 7.60 -2.62
CA GLU A 16 20.60 6.57 -1.83
C GLU A 16 20.31 5.13 -2.27
N ALA A 17 19.15 4.88 -2.87
CA ALA A 17 18.71 3.53 -3.22
C ALA A 17 17.94 3.53 -4.56
N PRO A 18 18.61 3.80 -5.69
CA PRO A 18 17.97 3.97 -7.00
C PRO A 18 17.28 2.71 -7.53
N ALA A 19 17.54 1.54 -6.95
CA ALA A 19 16.86 0.30 -7.27
C ALA A 19 15.44 0.21 -6.68
N LEU A 20 15.16 0.98 -5.61
CA LEU A 20 13.85 1.01 -4.98
C LEU A 20 12.91 1.94 -5.77
N ARG A 21 11.69 1.46 -5.95
CA ARG A 21 10.59 2.17 -6.58
C ARG A 21 9.56 2.55 -5.53
N ALA A 22 8.81 3.61 -5.79
CA ALA A 22 7.80 4.11 -4.87
C ALA A 22 6.39 3.83 -5.41
N TYR A 23 5.54 3.34 -4.52
CA TYR A 23 4.15 3.01 -4.84
C TYR A 23 3.20 3.58 -3.78
N ALA A 24 2.02 4.01 -4.24
CA ALA A 24 0.90 4.29 -3.35
C ALA A 24 -0.07 3.12 -3.37
N LEU A 25 -0.40 2.59 -2.19
CA LEU A 25 -1.45 1.61 -1.98
C LEU A 25 -2.67 2.33 -1.42
N ILE A 26 -3.74 2.37 -2.21
CA ILE A 26 -4.89 3.24 -2.01
C ILE A 26 -6.13 2.39 -1.79
N ASP A 27 -6.91 2.68 -0.74
CA ASP A 27 -8.26 2.12 -0.59
C ASP A 27 -9.20 2.84 -1.58
N GLY A 28 -9.68 2.11 -2.59
CA GLY A 28 -10.49 2.65 -3.68
C GLY A 28 -11.81 3.24 -3.20
N LEU A 29 -12.41 2.69 -2.14
CA LEU A 29 -13.62 3.24 -1.53
C LEU A 29 -13.34 4.58 -0.85
N GLN A 30 -12.24 4.68 -0.09
CA GLN A 30 -11.85 5.97 0.52
C GLN A 30 -11.54 7.03 -0.53
N TYR A 31 -10.86 6.64 -1.63
CA TYR A 31 -10.58 7.54 -2.74
C TYR A 31 -11.88 8.05 -3.38
N GLU A 32 -12.82 7.16 -3.70
CA GLU A 32 -14.09 7.53 -4.33
C GLU A 32 -14.94 8.44 -3.45
N GLN A 33 -15.03 8.13 -2.16
CA GLN A 33 -15.77 8.95 -1.20
C GLN A 33 -15.15 10.34 -0.99
N HIS A 34 -13.84 10.50 -1.20
CA HIS A 34 -13.16 11.78 -1.07
C HIS A 34 -13.26 12.63 -2.33
N PHE A 35 -12.95 12.04 -3.49
CA PHE A 35 -12.86 12.77 -4.75
C PHE A 35 -14.13 12.71 -5.62
N GLY A 36 -15.15 11.95 -5.20
CA GLY A 36 -16.40 11.77 -5.96
C GLY A 36 -16.22 11.00 -7.27
N ARG A 37 -15.09 10.29 -7.44
CA ARG A 37 -14.77 9.49 -8.63
C ARG A 37 -13.89 8.30 -8.27
N SER A 38 -14.11 7.16 -8.92
CA SER A 38 -13.28 5.97 -8.73
C SER A 38 -11.94 6.10 -9.49
N LEU A 39 -10.92 5.40 -8.99
CA LEU A 39 -9.67 5.18 -9.72
C LEU A 39 -9.93 4.38 -11.01
N ARG A 40 -9.06 4.58 -12.00
CA ARG A 40 -9.13 3.89 -13.29
C ARG A 40 -7.80 3.21 -13.58
N ARG A 41 -7.87 1.98 -14.09
CA ARG A 41 -6.68 1.24 -14.52
C ARG A 41 -5.96 2.02 -15.61
N ARG A 42 -4.64 2.07 -15.49
CA ARG A 42 -3.73 2.61 -16.51
C ARG A 42 -2.61 1.59 -16.66
N TRP A 43 -2.42 1.14 -17.89
CA TRP A 43 -1.44 0.10 -18.20
C TRP A 43 -0.06 0.50 -17.68
N GLY A 44 0.55 -0.40 -16.91
CA GLY A 44 1.91 -0.24 -16.38
C GLY A 44 2.05 0.75 -15.21
N THR A 45 0.97 1.40 -14.73
CA THR A 45 1.08 2.41 -13.67
C THR A 45 -0.03 2.37 -12.61
N VAL A 46 -1.24 1.92 -12.94
CA VAL A 46 -2.38 1.88 -11.99
C VAL A 46 -3.10 0.56 -12.10
N HIS A 47 -3.03 -0.24 -11.03
CA HIS A 47 -3.56 -1.59 -10.97
C HIS A 47 -4.46 -1.75 -9.73
N THR A 48 -5.61 -2.39 -9.88
CA THR A 48 -6.40 -2.87 -8.73
C THR A 48 -5.91 -4.26 -8.33
N LEU A 49 -5.74 -4.54 -7.05
CA LEU A 49 -5.31 -5.86 -6.60
C LEU A 49 -6.43 -6.89 -6.69
N PHE A 50 -7.69 -6.48 -6.86
CA PHE A 50 -8.80 -7.42 -7.06
C PHE A 50 -8.93 -7.90 -8.51
N ALA A 51 -8.16 -7.36 -9.46
CA ALA A 51 -8.21 -7.85 -10.84
C ALA A 51 -7.80 -9.33 -10.91
N GLY A 52 -8.64 -10.18 -11.48
CA GLY A 52 -8.39 -11.61 -11.60
C GLY A 52 -8.54 -12.39 -10.28
N THR A 53 -9.16 -11.81 -9.25
CA THR A 53 -9.50 -12.50 -7.99
C THR A 53 -11.02 -12.72 -7.88
N GLU A 54 -11.46 -13.48 -6.87
CA GLU A 54 -12.89 -13.64 -6.56
C GLU A 54 -13.58 -12.32 -6.20
N ASP A 55 -12.81 -11.33 -5.75
CA ASP A 55 -13.27 -9.99 -5.37
C ASP A 55 -13.27 -8.99 -6.55
N GLU A 56 -12.98 -9.42 -7.78
CA GLU A 56 -12.98 -8.53 -8.97
C GLU A 56 -14.27 -7.70 -9.15
N PRO A 57 -15.48 -8.21 -8.83
CA PRO A 57 -16.70 -7.39 -8.83
C PRO A 57 -16.66 -6.15 -7.93
N LEU A 58 -15.75 -6.12 -6.95
CA LEU A 58 -15.54 -5.02 -6.00
C LEU A 58 -14.29 -4.19 -6.34
N ALA A 59 -13.68 -4.38 -7.51
CA ALA A 59 -12.37 -3.81 -7.85
C ALA A 59 -12.28 -2.28 -7.74
N SER A 60 -13.37 -1.55 -7.97
CA SER A 60 -13.39 -0.09 -7.77
C SER A 60 -13.21 0.33 -6.31
N ALA A 61 -13.81 -0.41 -5.38
CA ALA A 61 -13.77 -0.16 -3.94
C ALA A 61 -12.58 -0.86 -3.24
N GLY A 62 -11.93 -1.80 -3.92
CA GLY A 62 -10.79 -2.55 -3.41
C GLY A 62 -9.48 -1.75 -3.35
N PRO A 63 -8.37 -2.41 -2.99
CA PRO A 63 -7.06 -1.80 -2.97
C PRO A 63 -6.51 -1.56 -4.39
N TRP A 64 -5.93 -0.38 -4.59
CA TRP A 64 -5.26 0.03 -5.82
C TRP A 64 -3.78 0.29 -5.55
N LEU A 65 -2.92 -0.15 -6.46
CA LEU A 65 -1.50 0.13 -6.46
C LEU A 65 -1.18 1.10 -7.60
N VAL A 66 -0.54 2.21 -7.27
CA VAL A 66 -0.15 3.27 -8.21
C VAL A 66 1.36 3.43 -8.17
N ASP A 67 2.00 3.34 -9.33
CA ASP A 67 3.41 3.72 -9.50
C ASP A 67 3.54 5.25 -9.36
N ILE A 68 4.35 5.67 -8.38
CA ILE A 68 4.66 7.07 -8.09
C ILE A 68 6.16 7.32 -8.16
N ALA A 69 6.92 6.55 -8.95
CA ALA A 69 8.34 6.77 -9.15
C ALA A 69 8.62 8.11 -9.83
N GLN A 70 7.75 8.53 -10.76
CA GLN A 70 7.77 9.84 -11.44
C GLN A 70 6.35 10.42 -11.48
N PRO A 71 5.77 10.78 -10.33
CA PRO A 71 4.40 11.22 -10.28
C PRO A 71 4.29 12.68 -10.71
N ASP A 72 3.19 13.03 -11.38
CA ASP A 72 2.81 14.42 -11.54
C ASP A 72 2.60 15.05 -10.15
N ALA A 73 2.99 16.32 -9.98
CA ALA A 73 2.88 17.02 -8.69
C ALA A 73 1.45 16.98 -8.12
N ASP A 74 0.45 17.08 -9.00
CA ASP A 74 -0.98 17.01 -8.65
C ASP A 74 -1.39 15.65 -8.07
N VAL A 75 -0.76 14.56 -8.54
CA VAL A 75 -1.02 13.21 -8.01
C VAL A 75 -0.48 13.10 -6.59
N VAL A 76 0.75 13.55 -6.34
CA VAL A 76 1.34 13.55 -4.99
C VAL A 76 0.51 14.41 -4.04
N ALA A 77 0.10 15.61 -4.47
CA ALA A 77 -0.73 16.50 -3.68
C ALA A 77 -2.08 15.85 -3.32
N SER A 78 -2.77 15.26 -4.30
CA SER A 78 -4.04 14.57 -4.08
C SER A 78 -3.91 13.39 -3.11
N LEU A 79 -2.84 12.61 -3.22
CA LEU A 79 -2.64 11.45 -2.33
C LEU A 79 -2.26 11.88 -0.90
N ASN A 80 -1.48 12.95 -0.73
CA ASN A 80 -1.19 13.52 0.58
C ASN A 80 -2.46 14.10 1.24
N GLU A 81 -3.31 14.76 0.46
CA GLU A 81 -4.63 15.24 0.91
C GLU A 81 -5.47 14.06 1.41
N LEU A 82 -5.54 12.98 0.61
CA LEU A 82 -6.31 11.78 0.98
C LEU A 82 -5.74 11.10 2.23
N GLU A 83 -4.41 10.94 2.35
CA GLU A 83 -3.75 10.34 3.52
C GLU A 83 -4.10 11.09 4.81
N THR A 84 -4.18 12.42 4.73
CA THR A 84 -4.47 13.28 5.88
C THR A 84 -5.97 13.28 6.23
N ALA A 85 -6.83 13.24 5.22
CA ALA A 85 -8.28 13.30 5.41
C ALA A 85 -8.88 11.94 5.82
N ARG A 86 -8.30 10.83 5.36
CA ARG A 86 -8.87 9.49 5.46
C ARG A 86 -7.80 8.41 5.63
N PRO A 87 -8.11 7.27 6.27
CA PRO A 87 -7.23 6.10 6.35
C PRO A 87 -7.23 5.34 5.01
N GLY A 88 -6.86 6.00 3.92
CA GLY A 88 -7.02 5.52 2.55
C GLY A 88 -5.73 5.40 1.75
N VAL A 89 -4.59 5.77 2.32
CA VAL A 89 -3.29 5.74 1.62
C VAL A 89 -2.22 5.15 2.51
N MET A 90 -1.46 4.22 1.95
CA MET A 90 -0.19 3.74 2.46
C MET A 90 0.86 3.83 1.35
N TRP A 91 2.12 3.95 1.73
CA TRP A 91 3.24 4.06 0.80
C TRP A 91 4.16 2.87 0.92
N LEU A 92 4.53 2.31 -0.23
CA LEU A 92 5.35 1.13 -0.33
C LEU A 92 6.61 1.48 -1.11
N PHE A 93 7.74 1.02 -0.61
CA PHE A 93 8.99 1.08 -1.34
C PHE A 93 9.47 -0.33 -1.62
N SER A 94 9.71 -0.63 -2.89
CA SER A 94 10.15 -1.97 -3.28
C SER A 94 11.03 -2.01 -4.51
N THR A 95 11.94 -2.98 -4.57
CA THR A 95 12.74 -3.28 -5.77
C THR A 95 11.93 -3.96 -6.88
N GLN A 96 10.76 -4.53 -6.54
CA GLN A 96 9.86 -5.15 -7.50
C GLN A 96 9.27 -4.12 -8.46
N ASP A 97 9.08 -4.49 -9.73
CA ASP A 97 8.20 -3.76 -10.64
C ASP A 97 6.73 -3.86 -10.22
N ILE A 98 5.89 -2.96 -10.74
CA ILE A 98 4.49 -2.86 -10.32
C ILE A 98 3.73 -4.17 -10.54
N GLU A 99 3.99 -4.91 -11.62
CA GLU A 99 3.27 -6.16 -11.89
C GLU A 99 3.65 -7.26 -10.91
N SER A 100 4.95 -7.37 -10.59
CA SER A 100 5.46 -8.31 -9.62
C SER A 100 4.97 -7.97 -8.22
N LEU A 101 4.96 -6.69 -7.87
CA LEU A 101 4.42 -6.22 -6.60
C LEU A 101 2.91 -6.47 -6.50
N VAL A 102 2.13 -6.24 -7.56
CA VAL A 102 0.69 -6.60 -7.60
C VAL A 102 0.50 -8.08 -7.31
N ARG A 103 1.22 -8.97 -8.00
CA ARG A 103 1.13 -10.42 -7.76
C ARG A 103 1.51 -10.78 -6.32
N THR A 104 2.53 -10.12 -5.78
CA THR A 104 2.99 -10.31 -4.40
C THR A 104 1.94 -9.90 -3.38
N LEU A 105 1.31 -8.74 -3.56
CA LEU A 105 0.25 -8.25 -2.69
C LEU A 105 -1.05 -9.07 -2.84
N GLN A 106 -1.37 -9.53 -4.04
CA GLN A 106 -2.54 -10.39 -4.30
C GLN A 106 -2.48 -11.69 -3.50
N ARG A 107 -1.31 -12.33 -3.40
CA ARG A 107 -1.13 -13.55 -2.57
C ARG A 107 -1.40 -13.32 -1.08
N LYS A 108 -1.42 -12.07 -0.63
CA LYS A 108 -1.61 -11.68 0.77
C LYS A 108 -3.05 -11.27 1.08
N LEU A 109 -3.91 -11.14 0.07
CA LEU A 109 -5.32 -10.76 0.23
C LEU A 109 -6.10 -11.79 1.06
N ASN A 110 -5.85 -13.07 0.84
CA ASN A 110 -6.61 -14.15 1.47
C ASN A 110 -5.82 -14.82 2.59
N SER A 111 -6.44 -14.93 3.77
CA SER A 111 -5.91 -15.68 4.91
C SER A 111 -6.82 -16.84 5.26
N LYS A 112 -6.24 -18.01 5.57
CA LYS A 112 -6.98 -19.21 5.97
C LYS A 112 -7.13 -19.25 7.48
N LEU A 113 -8.37 -19.30 7.95
CA LEU A 113 -8.71 -19.41 9.37
C LEU A 113 -8.61 -20.86 9.86
N PRO A 114 -8.49 -21.11 11.18
CA PRO A 114 -8.39 -22.47 11.75
C PRO A 114 -9.55 -23.39 11.38
N ASN A 115 -10.74 -22.83 11.13
CA ASN A 115 -11.94 -23.58 10.71
C ASN A 115 -11.98 -23.85 9.18
N GLY A 116 -10.92 -23.51 8.44
CA GLY A 116 -10.80 -23.71 7.01
C GLY A 116 -11.45 -22.62 6.14
N LYS A 117 -12.16 -21.65 6.72
CA LYS A 117 -12.72 -20.51 5.97
C LYS A 117 -11.60 -19.57 5.51
N ILE A 118 -11.86 -18.87 4.40
CA ILE A 118 -10.99 -17.81 3.89
C ILE A 118 -11.54 -16.46 4.36
N ALA A 119 -10.64 -15.60 4.82
CA ALA A 119 -10.94 -14.21 5.17
C ALA A 119 -10.08 -13.28 4.32
N LEU A 120 -10.73 -12.24 3.78
CA LEU A 120 -10.04 -11.13 3.12
C LEU A 120 -9.35 -10.27 4.17
N LEU A 121 -8.03 -10.16 4.09
CA LEU A 121 -7.19 -9.40 4.98
C LEU A 121 -6.92 -8.01 4.39
N ARG A 122 -7.51 -7.00 5.03
CA ARG A 122 -7.42 -5.58 4.62
C ARG A 122 -6.08 -4.93 4.98
N PHE A 123 -4.95 -5.53 4.59
CA PHE A 123 -3.62 -5.01 4.92
C PHE A 123 -3.32 -3.61 4.36
N TRP A 124 -4.12 -3.14 3.38
CA TRP A 124 -4.04 -1.79 2.80
C TRP A 124 -4.73 -0.71 3.63
N ASP A 125 -5.52 -1.10 4.64
CA ASP A 125 -6.15 -0.17 5.57
C ASP A 125 -5.18 0.07 6.74
N PRO A 126 -4.66 1.29 6.94
CA PRO A 126 -3.66 1.55 7.98
C PRO A 126 -4.17 1.24 9.40
N ARG A 127 -5.49 1.26 9.61
CA ARG A 127 -6.13 0.89 10.89
C ARG A 127 -6.11 -0.62 11.14
N VAL A 128 -5.96 -1.42 10.08
CA VAL A 128 -5.83 -2.89 10.15
C VAL A 128 -4.35 -3.28 10.11
N PHE A 129 -3.54 -2.59 9.31
CA PHE A 129 -2.11 -2.85 9.16
C PHE A 129 -1.37 -2.81 10.50
N VAL A 130 -1.54 -1.73 11.28
CA VAL A 130 -0.78 -1.55 12.53
C VAL A 130 -1.11 -2.63 13.57
N PRO A 131 -2.40 -2.92 13.89
CA PRO A 131 -2.74 -4.03 14.78
C PRO A 131 -2.26 -5.39 14.27
N LEU A 132 -2.39 -5.65 12.97
CA LEU A 132 -1.93 -6.90 12.35
C LEU A 132 -0.42 -7.07 12.53
N PHE A 133 0.36 -6.04 12.22
CA PHE A 133 1.82 -6.06 12.39
C PHE A 133 2.22 -6.33 13.84
N ASN A 134 1.56 -5.67 14.79
CA ASN A 134 1.84 -5.82 16.22
C ASN A 134 1.44 -7.18 16.78
N ALA A 135 0.40 -7.82 16.23
CA ALA A 135 -0.06 -9.14 16.64
C ALA A 135 0.87 -10.28 16.19
N LEU A 136 1.66 -10.07 15.13
CA LEU A 136 2.63 -11.05 14.64
C LEU A 136 3.94 -10.95 15.41
N ASP A 137 4.61 -12.09 15.57
CA ASP A 137 5.99 -12.15 16.03
C ASP A 137 6.97 -11.79 14.89
N THR A 138 8.27 -11.81 15.19
CA THR A 138 9.31 -11.45 14.20
C THR A 138 9.28 -12.33 12.96
N GLU A 139 9.02 -13.63 13.11
CA GLU A 139 8.94 -14.57 11.99
C GLU A 139 7.69 -14.31 11.14
N GLY A 140 6.53 -14.13 11.77
CA GLY A 140 5.28 -13.79 11.10
C GLY A 140 5.34 -12.45 10.37
N ARG A 141 5.97 -11.43 10.98
CA ARG A 141 6.20 -10.13 10.32
C ARG A 141 7.08 -10.29 9.08
N ARG A 142 8.18 -11.04 9.19
CA ARG A 142 9.06 -11.32 8.05
C ARG A 142 8.36 -12.16 7.00
N ALA A 143 7.52 -13.12 7.36
CA ALA A 143 6.80 -13.93 6.39
C ALA A 143 5.73 -13.12 5.65
N TYR A 144 5.00 -12.24 6.35
CA TYR A 144 3.86 -11.54 5.78
C TYR A 144 4.24 -10.21 5.12
N PHE A 145 5.07 -9.38 5.75
CA PHE A 145 5.51 -8.08 5.20
C PHE A 145 6.87 -8.19 4.48
N GLY A 146 7.37 -9.42 4.39
CA GLY A 146 8.63 -9.91 3.85
C GLY A 146 9.02 -9.54 2.42
N ASP A 147 8.06 -9.16 1.61
CA ASP A 147 8.32 -9.00 0.19
C ASP A 147 8.38 -7.52 -0.22
N VAL A 148 8.19 -6.60 0.73
CA VAL A 148 8.19 -5.16 0.50
C VAL A 148 9.12 -4.52 1.51
N GLU A 149 10.12 -3.82 1.01
CA GLU A 149 11.27 -3.31 1.75
C GLU A 149 10.83 -2.30 2.81
N GLU A 150 9.87 -1.44 2.49
CA GLU A 150 9.30 -0.49 3.44
C GLU A 150 7.81 -0.26 3.26
N TRP A 151 7.14 -0.08 4.39
CA TRP A 151 5.74 0.31 4.52
C TRP A 151 5.65 1.58 5.35
N HIS A 152 4.91 2.56 4.85
CA HIS A 152 4.66 3.83 5.52
C HIS A 152 3.19 4.20 5.46
N GLY A 153 2.71 4.99 6.41
CA GLY A 153 1.37 5.55 6.37
C GLY A 153 1.02 6.34 7.63
N LEU A 154 -0.23 6.80 7.70
CA LEU A 154 -0.82 7.42 8.88
C LEU A 154 -1.87 6.51 9.48
N ALA A 155 -1.75 6.22 10.78
CA ALA A 155 -2.77 5.56 11.59
C ALA A 155 -3.08 6.45 12.81
N ASP A 156 -4.33 6.85 12.97
CA ASP A 156 -4.78 7.75 14.05
C ASP A 156 -3.93 9.04 14.16
N GLY A 157 -3.60 9.63 13.01
CA GLY A 157 -2.76 10.83 12.91
C GLY A 157 -1.27 10.61 13.21
N LYS A 158 -0.84 9.38 13.50
CA LYS A 158 0.56 9.03 13.77
C LYS A 158 1.18 8.36 12.55
N ARG A 159 2.33 8.86 12.14
CA ARG A 159 3.16 8.23 11.11
C ARG A 159 3.71 6.91 11.63
N PHE A 160 3.52 5.84 10.87
CA PHE A 160 4.24 4.60 11.07
C PHE A 160 5.19 4.35 9.91
N HIS A 161 6.28 3.63 10.22
CA HIS A 161 7.26 3.15 9.26
C HIS A 161 7.68 1.75 9.71
N VAL A 162 7.61 0.79 8.79
CA VAL A 162 8.08 -0.58 8.97
C VAL A 162 9.05 -0.88 7.85
N SER A 163 10.23 -1.41 8.18
CA SER A 163 11.19 -1.87 7.20
C SER A 163 11.66 -3.29 7.49
N HIS A 164 12.16 -3.94 6.44
CA HIS A 164 12.76 -5.27 6.51
C HIS A 164 13.93 -5.42 7.47
N HIS A 165 14.59 -4.30 7.77
CA HIS A 165 15.83 -4.25 8.54
C HIS A 165 15.62 -3.78 9.99
N ALA A 166 14.37 -3.58 10.42
CA ALA A 166 14.01 -3.07 11.74
C ALA A 166 13.46 -4.15 12.69
#